data_AF-A0A077R472-F1
#
_entry.id   AF-A0A077R472-F1
#
_cell.length_a   1.000
_cell.length_b   1.000
_cell.length_c   1.000
_cell.angle_alpha   90.00
_cell.angle_beta   90.00
_cell.angle_gamma   90.00
#
_symmetry.space_group_name_H-M   'P 1'
#
loop_
_entity.id
_entity.type
_entity.pdbx_description
1 polymer ?
#
loop_
_entity_poly.entity_id
_entity_poly.type
_entity_poly.pdbx_seq_one_letter_code
_entity_poly.pdbx_strand_id
1 'polypeptide(L)'
;MEHTSDVKKAGSAADTEEDFSTVPTTSAPSESGFEDLAISETDSNVRVAPNDTGSSLATAIANPPNIGSARGSNNALNQVYPVPAPAREASEPTSPPTRAENASLSTSSSGLVLFDLTNKPGGTDCFSPHTIKTILDLKLLNVGYERQRLTFIQVRNELAQRIADNVTVPALELSDGSHIVDSWNIAEYLERRHPQGYRIFGDSSTKRLAALLNSFGKTVLAPHIGPLAQKGVHAMLDQESADYFSDVKIGKQRWAKVSSMPQSEKDNHVQQAIAKLEVVNSMLICEGGPDSTPTQPIGSSADTTLVDSTGGSRATSVSRARKPLWFAGGDEPTHADFVLFGWYVFTRAAGERVTNEIWTAHKPIAKWVDAMLEWCGDLAKDFV
;
A
#
# COMPACT_ATOMS: atom_id res chain seq x y z
N MET A 1 -22.51 27.00 33.10
CA MET A 1 -22.98 25.65 32.72
C MET A 1 -22.25 25.31 31.44
N GLU A 2 -21.02 24.85 31.61
CA GLU A 2 -20.13 24.39 30.55
C GLU A 2 -20.17 22.87 30.54
N HIS A 3 -20.30 22.28 29.36
CA HIS A 3 -20.19 20.83 29.17
C HIS A 3 -19.01 20.60 28.22
N THR A 4 -17.82 20.45 28.79
CA THR A 4 -16.64 19.93 28.10
C THR A 4 -16.68 18.40 28.19
N SER A 5 -16.68 17.73 27.04
CA SER A 5 -16.62 16.27 26.93
C SER A 5 -15.17 15.78 27.10
N ASP A 6 -14.98 14.87 28.06
CA ASP A 6 -13.71 14.25 28.38
C ASP A 6 -13.18 13.34 27.25
N VAL A 7 -11.99 13.66 26.74
CA VAL A 7 -11.15 12.74 25.97
C VAL A 7 -10.55 11.73 26.96
N LYS A 8 -10.82 10.44 26.76
CA LYS A 8 -10.20 9.37 27.55
C LYS A 8 -8.69 9.33 27.28
N LYS A 9 -7.92 9.73 28.30
CA LYS A 9 -6.47 9.53 28.39
C LYS A 9 -6.20 8.03 28.53
N ALA A 10 -5.70 7.37 27.50
CA ALA A 10 -5.14 6.03 27.63
C ALA A 10 -3.80 6.13 28.38
N GLY A 11 -3.70 5.37 29.47
CA GLY A 11 -2.58 5.41 30.40
C GLY A 11 -1.29 4.89 29.80
N SER A 12 -0.22 5.64 30.05
CA SER A 12 1.17 5.19 29.97
C SER A 12 1.38 4.12 31.04
N ALA A 13 1.70 2.89 30.62
CA ALA A 13 2.34 1.92 31.50
C ALA A 13 3.85 2.06 31.32
N ALA A 14 4.45 2.83 32.22
CA ALA A 14 5.85 2.65 32.60
C ALA A 14 5.89 1.51 33.65
N ASP A 15 6.90 0.65 33.56
CA ASP A 15 7.52 -0.18 34.62
C ASP A 15 8.37 -1.23 33.86
N THR A 16 9.61 -1.58 34.19
CA THR A 16 10.56 -1.25 35.26
C THR A 16 11.90 -1.82 34.77
N GLU A 17 13.01 -1.14 35.05
CA GLU A 17 14.34 -1.70 34.89
C GLU A 17 14.57 -2.86 35.88
N GLU A 18 15.18 -3.96 35.43
CA GLU A 18 16.05 -4.77 36.29
C GLU A 18 17.36 -5.13 35.57
N ASP A 19 18.41 -4.94 36.34
CA ASP A 19 19.84 -4.94 36.10
C ASP A 19 20.43 -6.35 35.94
N PHE A 20 21.32 -6.55 34.95
CA PHE A 20 22.45 -7.49 35.07
C PHE A 20 23.68 -6.97 34.30
N SER A 21 24.56 -6.32 35.05
CA SER A 21 26.01 -6.14 34.84
C SER A 21 26.71 -7.44 34.37
N THR A 22 27.58 -7.49 33.34
CA THR A 22 29.00 -7.07 33.40
C THR A 22 29.75 -7.18 32.02
N VAL A 23 30.29 -6.05 31.52
CA VAL A 23 31.69 -5.80 30.99
C VAL A 23 32.08 -6.27 29.54
N PRO A 24 32.92 -5.52 28.77
CA PRO A 24 32.71 -4.25 28.03
C PRO A 24 32.92 -4.46 26.50
N THR A 25 32.72 -3.49 25.59
CA THR A 25 33.79 -2.70 24.93
C THR A 25 33.17 -1.78 23.86
N THR A 26 33.58 -0.50 23.90
CA THR A 26 33.66 0.54 22.84
C THR A 26 32.42 1.07 22.07
N SER A 27 31.94 2.22 22.56
CA SER A 27 31.77 3.51 21.83
C SER A 27 31.00 3.57 20.49
N ALA A 28 29.73 4.00 20.53
CA ALA A 28 29.19 5.24 19.92
C ALA A 28 27.63 5.24 20.01
N PRO A 29 26.98 6.36 20.38
CA PRO A 29 25.53 6.38 20.63
C PRO A 29 24.74 6.39 19.32
N SER A 30 23.90 5.38 19.11
CA SER A 30 22.92 5.34 18.03
C SER A 30 21.58 5.88 18.56
N GLU A 31 21.34 7.18 18.36
CA GLU A 31 19.99 7.73 18.44
C GLU A 31 19.27 7.47 17.12
N SER A 32 18.50 6.39 17.05
CA SER A 32 17.53 6.18 15.96
C SER A 32 16.24 5.57 16.51
N GLY A 33 15.48 6.37 17.26
CA GLY A 33 14.08 6.10 17.59
C GLY A 33 13.17 6.35 16.38
N PHE A 34 13.30 5.50 15.36
CA PHE A 34 12.59 5.63 14.08
C PHE A 34 11.27 4.84 14.01
N GLU A 35 10.88 4.16 15.09
CA GLU A 35 9.75 3.20 15.11
C GLU A 35 8.36 3.86 14.94
N ASP A 36 8.20 5.16 15.19
CA ASP A 36 6.84 5.72 15.38
C ASP A 36 6.15 6.32 14.13
N LEU A 37 6.84 6.42 12.98
CA LEU A 37 6.17 6.67 11.69
C LEU A 37 5.74 5.39 10.98
N ALA A 38 6.43 4.30 11.28
CA ALA A 38 6.07 2.97 10.88
C ALA A 38 5.50 2.27 12.11
N ILE A 39 4.31 2.71 12.58
CA ILE A 39 3.53 1.85 13.49
C ILE A 39 3.47 0.50 12.78
N SER A 40 4.04 -0.50 13.44
CA SER A 40 4.33 -1.79 12.84
C SER A 40 3.06 -2.38 12.24
N GLU A 41 3.12 -2.78 10.96
CA GLU A 41 2.09 -3.60 10.32
C GLU A 41 2.06 -5.03 10.91
N THR A 42 2.89 -5.34 11.92
CA THR A 42 3.07 -6.72 12.44
C THR A 42 2.10 -7.14 13.54
N ASP A 43 1.30 -6.26 14.12
CA ASP A 43 0.33 -6.66 15.16
C ASP A 43 -0.97 -7.16 14.50
N SER A 44 -0.88 -8.38 13.97
CA SER A 44 -1.97 -9.11 13.33
C SER A 44 -2.98 -9.59 14.38
N ASN A 45 -4.15 -8.95 14.44
CA ASN A 45 -5.33 -9.51 15.11
C ASN A 45 -6.34 -9.96 14.04
N VAL A 46 -6.17 -11.18 13.52
CA VAL A 46 -7.26 -11.90 12.86
C VAL A 46 -8.18 -12.43 13.96
N ARG A 47 -9.36 -11.85 14.16
CA ARG A 47 -10.41 -12.45 14.99
C ARG A 47 -11.34 -13.29 14.13
N VAL A 48 -11.31 -14.60 14.36
CA VAL A 48 -12.41 -15.51 14.00
C VAL A 48 -13.38 -15.56 15.18
N ALA A 49 -14.69 -15.52 14.91
CA ALA A 49 -15.74 -15.50 15.94
C ALA A 49 -15.63 -16.67 16.94
N PRO A 50 -15.99 -16.48 18.24
CA PRO A 50 -15.94 -17.54 19.23
C PRO A 50 -17.20 -18.40 19.16
N ASN A 51 -17.04 -19.72 19.12
CA ASN A 51 -18.09 -20.66 19.53
C ASN A 51 -17.59 -21.46 20.73
N ASP A 52 -18.35 -21.39 21.82
CA ASP A 52 -18.16 -22.11 23.07
C ASP A 52 -18.29 -23.63 22.89
N THR A 53 -17.34 -24.40 23.46
CA THR A 53 -17.61 -25.37 24.54
C THR A 53 -16.35 -26.13 25.00
N GLY A 54 -15.99 -25.94 26.28
CA GLY A 54 -15.64 -26.97 27.27
C GLY A 54 -14.59 -28.06 26.99
N SER A 55 -13.40 -27.88 27.59
CA SER A 55 -12.62 -28.84 28.42
C SER A 55 -12.21 -30.22 27.86
N SER A 56 -10.90 -30.45 27.68
CA SER A 56 -10.03 -31.22 28.61
C SER A 56 -8.68 -31.62 27.97
N LEU A 57 -7.63 -31.65 28.81
CA LEU A 57 -6.25 -32.08 28.52
C LEU A 57 -6.14 -33.56 28.14
N ALA A 58 -5.28 -33.90 27.16
CA ALA A 58 -4.29 -35.00 27.26
C ALA A 58 -3.38 -35.12 26.02
N THR A 59 -2.18 -35.63 26.25
CA THR A 59 -0.97 -35.66 25.43
C THR A 59 -0.89 -36.90 24.49
N ALA A 60 -0.25 -36.70 23.32
CA ALA A 60 0.66 -37.63 22.60
C ALA A 60 0.20 -38.87 21.77
N ILE A 61 0.67 -38.87 20.50
CA ILE A 61 1.29 -39.95 19.68
C ILE A 61 0.43 -40.89 18.78
N ALA A 62 0.75 -40.82 17.46
CA ALA A 62 0.79 -41.81 16.35
C ALA A 62 -0.41 -42.74 15.96
N ASN A 63 -0.97 -42.45 14.77
CA ASN A 63 -1.28 -43.26 13.55
C ASN A 63 -1.55 -44.82 13.56
N PRO A 64 -2.26 -45.36 12.53
CA PRO A 64 -3.57 -46.03 12.62
C PRO A 64 -3.55 -47.56 12.29
N PRO A 65 -4.69 -48.30 12.15
CA PRO A 65 -5.45 -48.37 10.88
C PRO A 65 -6.99 -48.73 10.91
N ASN A 66 -7.67 -48.39 9.79
CA ASN A 66 -8.78 -49.01 9.02
C ASN A 66 -10.13 -49.57 9.57
N ILE A 67 -11.20 -49.12 8.87
CA ILE A 67 -12.48 -49.73 8.39
C ILE A 67 -13.60 -50.08 9.39
N GLY A 68 -14.76 -49.44 9.17
CA GLY A 68 -16.09 -49.92 9.61
C GLY A 68 -17.22 -48.96 9.23
N SER A 69 -18.12 -49.37 8.34
CA SER A 69 -19.23 -48.57 7.80
C SER A 69 -20.39 -48.42 8.80
N ALA A 70 -21.00 -47.24 8.90
CA ALA A 70 -22.40 -47.10 9.31
C ALA A 70 -23.00 -45.78 8.79
N ARG A 71 -24.19 -45.90 8.18
CA ARG A 71 -25.03 -44.82 7.66
C ARG A 71 -25.49 -43.87 8.78
N GLY A 72 -25.41 -42.57 8.52
CA GLY A 72 -26.06 -41.53 9.33
C GLY A 72 -26.32 -40.30 8.46
N SER A 73 -27.59 -40.05 8.16
CA SER A 73 -28.09 -38.89 7.42
C SER A 73 -27.74 -37.60 8.14
N ASN A 74 -27.05 -36.67 7.47
CA ASN A 74 -26.94 -35.29 7.93
C ASN A 74 -27.19 -34.33 6.77
N ASN A 75 -28.29 -33.58 6.90
CA ASN A 75 -28.61 -32.39 6.13
C ASN A 75 -27.50 -31.35 6.33
N ALA A 76 -26.65 -31.16 5.33
CA ALA A 76 -25.74 -30.02 5.28
C ALA A 76 -26.47 -28.85 4.60
N LEU A 77 -26.82 -27.83 5.38
CA LEU A 77 -27.16 -26.50 4.87
C LEU A 77 -25.85 -25.87 4.37
N ASN A 78 -25.52 -26.11 3.10
CA ASN A 78 -24.53 -25.32 2.38
C ASN A 78 -25.08 -23.89 2.22
N GLN A 79 -24.61 -22.95 3.03
CA GLN A 79 -24.78 -21.53 2.73
C GLN A 79 -23.88 -21.20 1.54
N VAL A 80 -24.52 -20.98 0.39
CA VAL A 80 -23.88 -20.51 -0.84
C VAL A 80 -23.64 -19.01 -0.69
N TYR A 81 -22.38 -18.62 -0.47
CA TYR A 81 -21.97 -17.23 -0.59
C TYR A 81 -22.06 -16.78 -2.05
N PRO A 82 -22.52 -15.55 -2.35
CA PRO A 82 -22.48 -15.02 -3.71
C PRO A 82 -21.05 -14.99 -4.23
N VAL A 83 -20.85 -15.45 -5.46
CA VAL A 83 -19.56 -15.35 -6.16
C VAL A 83 -19.34 -13.87 -6.50
N PRO A 84 -18.23 -13.23 -6.08
CA PRO A 84 -17.92 -11.87 -6.48
C PRO A 84 -17.75 -11.79 -8.01
N ALA A 85 -18.01 -10.60 -8.57
CA ALA A 85 -17.82 -10.36 -10.00
C ALA A 85 -16.40 -10.76 -10.45
N PRO A 86 -16.24 -11.45 -11.59
CA PRO A 86 -14.93 -11.83 -12.09
C PRO A 86 -14.09 -10.58 -12.40
N ALA A 87 -12.80 -10.63 -12.07
CA ALA A 87 -11.84 -9.62 -12.52
C ALA A 87 -11.79 -9.61 -14.06
N ARG A 88 -11.59 -8.43 -14.66
CA ARG A 88 -11.58 -8.28 -16.12
C ARG A 88 -10.49 -9.13 -16.76
N GLU A 89 -10.79 -9.66 -17.94
CA GLU A 89 -9.79 -10.29 -18.81
C GLU A 89 -8.90 -9.21 -19.45
N ALA A 90 -7.63 -9.54 -19.70
CA ALA A 90 -6.60 -8.63 -20.22
C ALA A 90 -6.89 -8.01 -21.61
N SER A 91 -8.04 -8.32 -22.21
CA SER A 91 -8.48 -7.87 -23.54
C SER A 91 -9.54 -6.77 -23.51
N GLU A 92 -10.07 -6.38 -22.34
CA GLU A 92 -11.14 -5.37 -22.27
C GLU A 92 -10.62 -3.94 -22.02
N PRO A 93 -11.04 -2.93 -22.83
CA PRO A 93 -10.59 -1.56 -22.67
C PRO A 93 -11.14 -0.91 -21.39
N THR A 94 -10.28 -0.13 -20.72
CA THR A 94 -10.57 0.67 -19.51
C THR A 94 -11.67 1.68 -19.80
N SER A 95 -12.81 1.60 -19.10
CA SER A 95 -13.80 2.68 -19.10
C SER A 95 -13.48 3.67 -17.98
N PRO A 96 -13.45 4.98 -18.24
CA PRO A 96 -13.17 5.97 -17.20
C PRO A 96 -14.31 5.97 -16.17
N PRO A 97 -14.03 5.80 -14.87
CA PRO A 97 -15.06 5.89 -13.83
C PRO A 97 -15.60 7.33 -13.78
N THR A 98 -16.90 7.49 -13.63
CA THR A 98 -17.52 8.83 -13.61
C THR A 98 -17.64 9.34 -12.17
N ARG A 99 -17.45 10.66 -11.98
CA ARG A 99 -17.51 11.37 -10.69
C ARG A 99 -18.77 11.08 -9.84
N ALA A 100 -19.85 10.58 -10.44
CA ALA A 100 -21.10 10.23 -9.75
C ALA A 100 -21.05 8.89 -9.00
N GLU A 101 -20.11 8.00 -9.32
CA GLU A 101 -20.02 6.66 -8.71
C GLU A 101 -19.33 6.66 -7.33
N ASN A 102 -18.73 7.78 -6.92
CA ASN A 102 -18.02 7.91 -5.65
C ASN A 102 -18.90 8.29 -4.44
N ALA A 103 -20.23 8.46 -4.60
CA ALA A 103 -21.07 9.03 -3.55
C ALA A 103 -22.46 8.40 -3.38
N SER A 104 -22.70 7.16 -3.81
CA SER A 104 -24.03 6.55 -3.64
C SER A 104 -23.98 5.07 -3.30
N LEU A 105 -24.61 4.71 -2.18
CA LEU A 105 -25.06 3.36 -1.87
C LEU A 105 -26.01 2.88 -2.98
N SER A 106 -25.55 2.02 -3.87
CA SER A 106 -26.42 1.13 -4.67
C SER A 106 -25.60 0.00 -5.30
N THR A 107 -25.93 -1.25 -4.96
CA THR A 107 -25.86 -2.49 -5.79
C THR A 107 -24.61 -2.84 -6.63
N SER A 108 -23.55 -2.03 -6.62
CA SER A 108 -22.31 -2.18 -7.38
C SER A 108 -21.07 -2.35 -6.50
N SER A 109 -21.21 -2.19 -5.17
CA SER A 109 -20.16 -2.60 -4.24
C SER A 109 -20.16 -4.12 -4.16
N SER A 110 -18.99 -4.75 -4.19
CA SER A 110 -18.85 -6.21 -4.03
C SER A 110 -19.13 -6.65 -2.58
N GLY A 111 -19.96 -5.90 -1.83
CA GLY A 111 -20.08 -5.99 -0.39
C GLY A 111 -18.83 -5.56 0.36
N LEU A 112 -17.97 -4.76 -0.26
CA LEU A 112 -16.70 -4.30 0.31
C LEU A 112 -16.79 -2.83 0.73
N VAL A 113 -16.29 -2.52 1.93
CA VAL A 113 -16.09 -1.14 2.40
C VAL A 113 -14.62 -0.92 2.68
N LEU A 114 -13.99 0.02 1.98
CA LEU A 114 -12.65 0.51 2.26
C LEU A 114 -12.74 1.69 3.23
N PHE A 115 -12.18 1.54 4.42
CA PHE A 115 -11.90 2.65 5.32
C PHE A 115 -10.57 3.29 4.95
N ASP A 116 -10.61 4.58 4.72
CA ASP A 116 -9.53 5.40 4.17
C ASP A 116 -9.30 6.67 5.01
N LEU A 117 -8.16 7.33 4.83
CA LEU A 117 -7.79 8.54 5.54
C LEU A 117 -8.02 9.78 4.67
N THR A 118 -8.67 10.80 5.22
CA THR A 118 -8.77 12.13 4.61
C THR A 118 -8.41 13.25 5.59
N ASN A 119 -8.35 14.47 5.07
CA ASN A 119 -7.87 15.63 5.82
C ASN A 119 -8.90 16.23 6.77
N LYS A 120 -10.19 16.16 6.43
CA LYS A 120 -11.29 16.74 7.22
C LYS A 120 -12.61 16.01 6.96
N PRO A 121 -13.65 16.18 7.78
CA PRO A 121 -14.94 15.55 7.54
C PRO A 121 -15.51 15.93 6.16
N GLY A 122 -15.87 14.93 5.36
CA GLY A 122 -16.33 15.12 3.98
C GLY A 122 -15.24 15.51 2.97
N GLY A 123 -13.97 15.51 3.38
CA GLY A 123 -12.82 15.75 2.51
C GLY A 123 -12.58 14.61 1.52
N THR A 124 -11.83 14.92 0.47
CA THR A 124 -11.40 13.96 -0.55
C THR A 124 -9.88 13.83 -0.64
N ASP A 125 -9.13 14.68 0.07
CA ASP A 125 -7.67 14.72 -0.02
C ASP A 125 -7.07 13.44 0.57
N CYS A 126 -6.16 12.83 -0.18
CA CYS A 126 -5.55 11.54 0.11
C CYS A 126 -4.04 11.68 0.13
N PHE A 127 -3.44 11.37 1.27
CA PHE A 127 -2.02 11.54 1.51
C PHE A 127 -1.37 10.33 2.16
N SER A 128 -2.12 9.36 2.68
CA SER A 128 -1.52 8.18 3.31
C SER A 128 -0.96 7.23 2.24
N PRO A 129 0.36 6.95 2.24
CA PRO A 129 0.96 6.04 1.27
C PRO A 129 0.37 4.64 1.35
N HIS A 130 -0.09 4.22 2.53
CA HIS A 130 -0.68 2.90 2.75
C HIS A 130 -2.09 2.79 2.16
N THR A 131 -2.90 3.85 2.27
CA THR A 131 -4.25 3.85 1.71
C THR A 131 -4.24 3.86 0.19
N ILE A 132 -3.31 4.63 -0.38
CA ILE A 132 -3.16 4.79 -1.84
C ILE A 132 -2.87 3.44 -2.48
N LYS A 133 -1.93 2.65 -1.95
CA LYS A 133 -1.65 1.35 -2.55
C LYS A 133 -2.86 0.41 -2.59
N THR A 134 -3.69 0.39 -1.54
CA THR A 134 -4.93 -0.39 -1.54
C THR A 134 -5.98 0.15 -2.53
N ILE A 135 -6.11 1.47 -2.66
CA ILE A 135 -7.01 2.09 -3.67
C ILE A 135 -6.57 1.68 -5.08
N LEU A 136 -5.26 1.68 -5.34
CA LEU A 136 -4.71 1.31 -6.65
C LEU A 136 -4.80 -0.21 -6.91
N ASP A 137 -4.65 -1.05 -5.89
CA ASP A 137 -4.92 -2.50 -6.00
C ASP A 137 -6.38 -2.77 -6.41
N LEU A 138 -7.33 -2.11 -5.75
CA LEU A 138 -8.75 -2.24 -6.06
C LEU A 138 -9.08 -1.74 -7.48
N LYS A 139 -8.43 -0.66 -7.92
CA LYS A 139 -8.54 -0.15 -9.30
C LYS A 139 -7.99 -1.15 -10.31
N LEU A 140 -6.78 -1.70 -10.08
CA LEU A 140 -6.14 -2.68 -10.97
C LEU A 140 -7.05 -3.90 -11.19
N LEU A 141 -7.67 -4.38 -10.10
CA LEU A 141 -8.59 -5.51 -10.17
C LEU A 141 -10.00 -5.14 -10.67
N ASN A 142 -10.28 -3.85 -10.85
CA ASN A 142 -11.60 -3.30 -11.17
C ASN A 142 -12.69 -3.80 -10.20
N VAL A 143 -12.39 -3.82 -8.91
CA VAL A 143 -13.30 -4.27 -7.86
C VAL A 143 -14.13 -3.09 -7.38
N GLY A 144 -15.46 -3.21 -7.40
CA GLY A 144 -16.36 -2.22 -6.83
C GLY A 144 -16.36 -2.27 -5.30
N TYR A 145 -16.21 -1.10 -4.65
CA TYR A 145 -16.20 -0.95 -3.19
C TYR A 145 -16.85 0.37 -2.78
N GLU A 146 -17.36 0.43 -1.55
CA GLU A 146 -17.70 1.70 -0.89
C GLU A 146 -16.45 2.27 -0.23
N ARG A 147 -16.20 3.57 -0.40
CA ARG A 147 -15.04 4.24 0.19
C ARG A 147 -15.46 5.18 1.31
N GLN A 148 -15.21 4.77 2.56
CA GLN A 148 -15.44 5.60 3.74
C GLN A 148 -14.16 6.35 4.10
N ARG A 149 -14.15 7.65 3.82
CA ARG A 149 -13.03 8.55 4.12
C ARG A 149 -13.21 9.11 5.52
N LEU A 150 -12.24 8.86 6.39
CA LEU A 150 -12.26 9.20 7.80
C LEU A 150 -11.11 10.15 8.13
N THR A 151 -11.32 11.07 9.06
CA THR A 151 -10.22 11.86 9.63
C THR A 151 -9.40 11.02 10.63
N PHE A 152 -8.25 11.53 11.08
CA PHE A 152 -7.48 10.85 12.14
C PHE A 152 -8.31 10.60 13.39
N ILE A 153 -9.14 11.56 13.78
CA ILE A 153 -10.01 11.44 14.95
C ILE A 153 -11.09 10.39 14.74
N GLN A 154 -11.73 10.38 13.57
CA GLN A 154 -12.76 9.38 13.26
C GLN A 154 -12.17 7.96 13.23
N VAL A 155 -10.93 7.79 12.76
CA VAL A 155 -10.22 6.50 12.85
C VAL A 155 -10.01 6.09 14.32
N ARG A 156 -9.58 7.02 15.19
CA ARG A 156 -9.32 6.72 16.60
C ARG A 156 -10.56 6.58 17.48
N ASN A 157 -11.70 7.07 17.02
CA ASN A 157 -12.96 7.00 17.75
C ASN A 157 -13.92 6.00 17.10
N GLU A 158 -14.51 6.37 15.97
CA GLU A 158 -15.58 5.62 15.31
C GLU A 158 -15.09 4.25 14.80
N LEU A 159 -13.98 4.23 14.07
CA LEU A 159 -13.44 2.98 13.51
C LEU A 159 -12.88 2.06 14.61
N ALA A 160 -12.23 2.63 15.62
CA ALA A 160 -11.69 1.88 16.74
C ALA A 160 -12.77 1.12 17.51
N GLN A 161 -13.95 1.73 17.71
CA GLN A 161 -15.10 1.06 18.33
C GLN A 161 -15.66 -0.08 17.48
N ARG A 162 -15.53 0.00 16.15
CA ARG A 162 -16.03 -1.01 15.21
C ARG A 162 -15.06 -2.18 15.06
N ILE A 163 -13.76 -1.92 15.06
CA ILE A 163 -12.72 -2.91 14.70
C ILE A 163 -11.85 -3.27 15.92
N ALA A 164 -11.03 -2.32 16.38
CA ALA A 164 -10.13 -2.47 17.54
C ALA A 164 -9.51 -1.12 17.95
N ASP A 165 -9.17 -0.95 19.23
CA ASP A 165 -8.66 0.30 19.82
C ASP A 165 -7.51 0.97 19.02
N ASN A 166 -6.58 0.17 18.48
CA ASN A 166 -5.40 0.68 17.76
C ASN A 166 -5.49 0.53 16.24
N VAL A 167 -6.69 0.35 15.68
CA VAL A 167 -6.90 0.18 14.24
C VAL A 167 -6.23 1.29 13.43
N THR A 168 -5.64 0.89 12.30
CA THR A 168 -5.05 1.78 11.30
C THR A 168 -5.78 1.58 9.97
N VAL A 169 -5.67 2.58 9.10
CA VAL A 169 -6.20 2.54 7.73
C VAL A 169 -5.03 2.42 6.72
N PRO A 170 -5.21 1.71 5.60
CA PRO A 170 -6.47 1.15 5.11
C PRO A 170 -6.95 -0.06 5.93
N ALA A 171 -8.27 -0.15 6.08
CA ALA A 171 -8.95 -1.32 6.59
C ALA A 171 -10.10 -1.67 5.63
N LEU A 172 -10.36 -2.95 5.44
CA LEU A 172 -11.41 -3.45 4.55
C LEU A 172 -12.45 -4.19 5.37
N GLU A 173 -13.72 -3.80 5.27
CA GLU A 173 -14.84 -4.63 5.72
C GLU A 173 -15.34 -5.49 4.56
N LEU A 174 -15.61 -6.76 4.87
CA LEU A 174 -16.17 -7.74 3.95
C LEU A 174 -17.68 -7.87 4.12
N SER A 175 -18.35 -8.54 3.16
CA SER A 175 -19.80 -8.71 3.14
C SER A 175 -20.37 -9.46 4.35
N ASP A 176 -19.55 -10.25 5.04
CA ASP A 176 -19.92 -10.98 6.25
C ASP A 176 -19.69 -10.16 7.54
N GLY A 177 -19.28 -8.89 7.41
CA GLY A 177 -18.98 -7.99 8.51
C GLY A 177 -17.61 -8.19 9.13
N SER A 178 -16.78 -9.12 8.63
CA SER A 178 -15.40 -9.27 9.09
C SER A 178 -14.49 -8.18 8.52
N HIS A 179 -13.37 -7.93 9.20
CA HIS A 179 -12.41 -6.89 8.84
C HIS A 179 -11.03 -7.44 8.51
N ILE A 180 -10.38 -6.83 7.54
CA ILE A 180 -8.97 -7.01 7.23
C ILE A 180 -8.29 -5.67 7.42
N VAL A 181 -7.36 -5.61 8.35
CA VAL A 181 -6.49 -4.46 8.59
C VAL A 181 -5.12 -4.74 8.00
N ASP A 182 -4.35 -3.67 7.85
CA ASP A 182 -3.08 -3.66 7.14
C ASP A 182 -3.22 -3.83 5.62
N SER A 183 -2.59 -2.89 4.94
CA SER A 183 -2.55 -2.78 3.50
C SER A 183 -1.90 -3.94 2.76
N TRP A 184 -0.89 -4.62 3.35
CA TRP A 184 -0.27 -5.80 2.74
C TRP A 184 -1.19 -7.02 2.87
N ASN A 185 -1.79 -7.22 4.04
CA ASN A 185 -2.80 -8.26 4.27
C ASN A 185 -4.02 -8.11 3.34
N ILE A 186 -4.47 -6.87 3.11
CA ILE A 186 -5.53 -6.57 2.13
C ILE A 186 -5.09 -6.98 0.72
N ALA A 187 -3.88 -6.60 0.29
CA ALA A 187 -3.36 -6.97 -1.02
C ALA A 187 -3.27 -8.50 -1.19
N GLU A 188 -2.83 -9.24 -0.16
CA GLU A 188 -2.81 -10.70 -0.19
C GLU A 188 -4.21 -11.33 -0.24
N TYR A 189 -5.17 -10.76 0.47
CA TYR A 189 -6.56 -11.20 0.42
C TYR A 189 -7.15 -11.03 -0.97
N LEU A 190 -6.98 -9.84 -1.57
CA LEU A 190 -7.46 -9.52 -2.90
C LEU A 190 -6.79 -10.42 -3.96
N GLU A 191 -5.47 -10.62 -3.91
CA GLU A 191 -4.76 -11.53 -4.81
C GLU A 191 -5.35 -12.96 -4.79
N ARG A 192 -5.65 -13.50 -3.60
CA ARG A 192 -6.23 -14.84 -3.47
C ARG A 192 -7.66 -14.93 -4.02
N ARG A 193 -8.43 -13.84 -3.95
CA ARG A 193 -9.84 -13.82 -4.33
C ARG A 193 -10.07 -13.49 -5.81
N HIS A 194 -9.05 -12.96 -6.48
CA HIS A 194 -9.05 -12.63 -7.90
C HIS A 194 -7.97 -13.41 -8.67
N PRO A 195 -8.07 -14.74 -8.77
CA PRO A 195 -7.04 -15.57 -9.40
C PRO A 195 -6.99 -15.47 -10.93
N GLN A 196 -8.02 -14.92 -11.57
CA GLN A 196 -8.12 -14.71 -13.01
C GLN A 196 -8.03 -13.22 -13.35
N GLY A 197 -7.57 -12.88 -14.55
CA GLY A 197 -7.44 -11.48 -14.98
C GLY A 197 -6.15 -10.81 -14.48
N TYR A 198 -6.19 -9.49 -14.28
CA TYR A 198 -5.08 -8.73 -13.70
C TYR A 198 -4.75 -9.22 -12.28
N ARG A 199 -3.47 -9.14 -11.92
CA ARG A 199 -2.94 -9.66 -10.66
C ARG A 199 -2.19 -8.57 -9.92
N ILE A 200 -2.41 -8.47 -8.61
CA ILE A 200 -1.75 -7.49 -7.73
C ILE A 200 -0.26 -7.78 -7.68
N PHE A 201 0.09 -9.05 -7.47
CA PHE A 201 1.49 -9.48 -7.39
C PHE A 201 1.98 -10.22 -8.64
N GLY A 202 1.08 -10.80 -9.44
CA GLY A 202 1.47 -11.64 -10.58
C GLY A 202 2.15 -12.92 -10.12
N ASP A 203 3.47 -12.99 -10.24
CA ASP A 203 4.28 -14.14 -9.83
C ASP A 203 5.05 -13.91 -8.52
N SER A 204 5.78 -14.95 -8.09
CA SER A 204 6.55 -14.88 -6.84
C SER A 204 7.70 -13.87 -6.87
N SER A 205 8.25 -13.57 -8.04
CA SER A 205 9.35 -12.60 -8.20
C SER A 205 8.84 -11.18 -8.05
N THR A 206 7.74 -10.85 -8.71
CA THR A 206 7.08 -9.54 -8.56
C THR A 206 6.54 -9.35 -7.14
N LYS A 207 6.02 -10.39 -6.49
CA LYS A 207 5.67 -10.31 -5.05
C LYS A 207 6.87 -9.97 -4.16
N ARG A 208 8.03 -10.61 -4.39
CA ARG A 208 9.27 -10.30 -3.66
C ARG A 208 9.76 -8.87 -3.94
N LEU A 209 9.63 -8.40 -5.17
CA LEU A 209 9.94 -7.02 -5.53
C LEU A 209 9.02 -6.03 -4.82
N ALA A 210 7.72 -6.30 -4.77
CA ALA A 210 6.76 -5.49 -4.02
C ALA A 210 7.09 -5.45 -2.53
N ALA A 211 7.47 -6.59 -1.92
CA ALA A 211 7.90 -6.65 -0.53
C ALA A 211 9.17 -5.81 -0.29
N LEU A 212 10.15 -5.91 -1.19
CA LEU A 212 11.38 -5.11 -1.15
C LEU A 212 11.06 -3.61 -1.22
N LEU A 213 10.23 -3.18 -2.18
CA LEU A 213 9.89 -1.77 -2.36
C LEU A 213 9.02 -1.23 -1.22
N ASN A 214 8.11 -2.04 -0.66
CA ASN A 214 7.34 -1.69 0.53
C ASN A 214 8.25 -1.42 1.73
N SER A 215 9.25 -2.29 1.94
CA SER A 215 10.27 -2.10 2.99
C SER A 215 11.18 -0.90 2.71
N PHE A 216 11.65 -0.75 1.48
CA PHE A 216 12.50 0.36 1.04
C PHE A 216 11.82 1.71 1.27
N GLY A 217 10.54 1.85 0.90
CA GLY A 217 9.78 3.07 1.13
C GLY A 217 9.75 3.46 2.61
N LYS A 218 9.50 2.50 3.50
CA LYS A 218 9.41 2.73 4.95
C LYS A 218 10.76 3.00 5.62
N THR A 219 11.78 2.24 5.26
CA THR A 219 13.05 2.22 6.00
C THR A 219 14.10 3.13 5.39
N VAL A 220 13.98 3.44 4.09
CA VAL A 220 14.98 4.24 3.36
C VAL A 220 14.42 5.58 2.92
N LEU A 221 13.19 5.65 2.40
CA LEU A 221 12.62 6.93 1.92
C LEU A 221 11.93 7.73 3.02
N ALA A 222 11.12 7.10 3.88
CA ALA A 222 10.36 7.78 4.93
C ALA A 222 11.23 8.66 5.88
N PRO A 223 12.47 8.28 6.25
CA PRO A 223 13.40 9.15 6.98
C PRO A 223 13.70 10.49 6.34
N HIS A 224 13.58 10.58 5.02
CA HIS A 224 13.88 11.79 4.28
C HIS A 224 12.63 12.50 3.78
N ILE A 225 11.59 11.77 3.40
CA ILE A 225 10.32 12.36 2.95
C ILE A 225 9.46 12.84 4.13
N GLY A 226 9.40 12.06 5.22
CA GLY A 226 8.54 12.33 6.37
C GLY A 226 8.73 13.74 6.94
N PRO A 227 9.94 14.15 7.33
CA PRO A 227 10.16 15.47 7.90
C PRO A 227 9.82 16.64 6.96
N LEU A 228 9.86 16.43 5.64
CA LEU A 228 9.47 17.41 4.63
C LEU A 228 7.93 17.51 4.50
N ALA A 229 7.25 16.37 4.47
CA ALA A 229 5.81 16.27 4.22
C ALA A 229 4.93 16.59 5.44
N GLN A 230 5.39 16.23 6.65
CA GLN A 230 4.60 16.31 7.89
C GLN A 230 4.02 17.69 8.19
N LYS A 231 4.74 18.77 7.87
CA LYS A 231 4.22 20.14 8.06
C LYS A 231 3.04 20.45 7.15
N GLY A 232 3.09 20.01 5.89
CA GLY A 232 1.99 20.20 4.97
C GLY A 232 0.80 19.29 5.25
N VAL A 233 1.05 18.05 5.71
CA VAL A 233 -0.01 17.19 6.27
C VAL A 233 -0.71 17.91 7.40
N HIS A 234 0.00 18.37 8.43
CA HIS A 234 -0.63 19.11 9.52
C HIS A 234 -1.43 20.33 9.03
N ALA A 235 -0.91 21.08 8.04
CA ALA A 235 -1.56 22.28 7.54
C ALA A 235 -2.88 22.04 6.79
N MET A 236 -3.09 20.85 6.21
CA MET A 236 -4.32 20.51 5.49
C MET A 236 -5.40 19.87 6.37
N LEU A 237 -5.04 19.40 7.57
CA LEU A 237 -5.96 18.71 8.48
C LEU A 237 -7.00 19.67 9.07
N ASP A 238 -8.18 19.14 9.41
CA ASP A 238 -9.08 19.81 10.35
C ASP A 238 -8.39 20.02 11.71
N GLN A 239 -8.91 20.98 12.50
CA GLN A 239 -8.25 21.40 13.74
C GLN A 239 -8.04 20.26 14.73
N GLU A 240 -9.03 19.39 14.93
CA GLU A 240 -8.95 18.31 15.91
C GLU A 240 -7.94 17.25 15.45
N SER A 241 -7.95 16.91 14.16
CA SER A 241 -6.96 16.02 13.56
C SER A 241 -5.55 16.61 13.57
N ALA A 242 -5.39 17.93 13.39
CA ALA A 242 -4.11 18.62 13.45
C ALA A 242 -3.51 18.59 14.86
N ASP A 243 -4.35 18.82 15.88
CA ASP A 243 -3.97 18.74 17.29
C ASP A 243 -3.58 17.31 17.67
N TYR A 244 -4.41 16.30 17.32
CA TYR A 244 -4.05 14.90 17.52
C TYR A 244 -2.77 14.52 16.79
N PHE A 245 -2.58 15.01 15.56
CA PHE A 245 -1.41 14.70 14.76
C PHE A 245 -0.13 15.19 15.46
N SER A 246 -0.08 16.48 15.79
CA SER A 246 1.07 17.12 16.41
C SER A 246 1.32 16.66 17.85
N ASP A 247 0.27 16.46 18.65
CA ASP A 247 0.41 16.16 20.06
C ASP A 247 0.62 14.67 20.34
N VAL A 248 0.00 13.80 19.54
CA VAL A 248 -0.08 12.36 19.80
C VAL A 248 0.52 11.54 18.65
N LYS A 249 0.03 11.68 17.42
CA LYS A 249 0.41 10.77 16.32
C LYS A 249 1.91 10.80 16.00
N ILE A 250 2.47 12.00 15.92
CA ILE A 250 3.91 12.20 15.74
C ILE A 250 4.59 12.68 17.02
N GLY A 251 3.82 13.22 17.97
CA GLY A 251 4.28 13.67 19.27
C GLY A 251 4.88 15.08 19.27
N LYS A 252 4.65 15.81 20.37
CA LYS A 252 5.05 17.23 20.53
C LYS A 252 6.52 17.50 20.24
N GLN A 253 7.40 16.62 20.69
CA GLN A 253 8.85 16.76 20.49
C GLN A 253 9.22 16.72 19.01
N ARG A 254 8.66 15.76 18.28
CA ARG A 254 8.90 15.62 16.85
C ARG A 254 8.26 16.76 16.07
N TRP A 255 7.03 17.13 16.44
CA TRP A 255 6.35 18.27 15.83
C TRP A 255 7.15 19.56 15.99
N ALA A 256 7.71 19.82 17.18
CA ALA A 256 8.58 20.96 17.41
C ALA A 256 9.77 20.95 16.44
N LYS A 257 10.48 19.82 16.31
CA LYS A 257 11.61 19.68 15.38
C LYS A 257 11.22 19.93 13.92
N VAL A 258 10.12 19.34 13.48
CA VAL A 258 9.65 19.40 12.08
C VAL A 258 9.13 20.79 11.72
N SER A 259 8.32 21.39 12.60
CA SER A 259 7.67 22.68 12.36
C SER A 259 8.68 23.83 12.29
N SER A 260 9.79 23.73 13.04
CA SER A 260 10.90 24.69 13.07
C SER A 260 12.14 24.27 12.26
N MET A 261 12.04 23.27 11.39
CA MET A 261 13.20 22.74 10.65
C MET A 261 13.84 23.83 9.75
N PRO A 262 15.17 24.08 9.89
CA PRO A 262 15.87 25.06 9.09
C PRO A 262 15.99 24.61 7.63
N GLN A 263 16.16 25.56 6.71
CA GLN A 263 16.21 25.26 5.28
C GLN A 263 17.35 24.30 4.92
N SER A 264 18.53 24.44 5.53
CA SER A 264 19.67 23.55 5.27
C SER A 264 19.40 22.08 5.63
N GLU A 265 18.60 21.81 6.67
CA GLU A 265 18.21 20.44 7.04
C GLU A 265 17.18 19.89 6.05
N LYS A 266 16.24 20.73 5.57
CA LYS A 266 15.32 20.35 4.49
C LYS A 266 16.06 20.00 3.21
N ASP A 267 17.02 20.84 2.81
CA ASP A 267 17.85 20.62 1.63
C ASP A 267 18.60 19.28 1.74
N ASN A 268 19.14 18.96 2.93
CA ASN A 268 19.76 17.65 3.17
C ASN A 268 18.77 16.50 3.00
N HIS A 269 17.55 16.59 3.57
CA HIS A 269 16.52 15.57 3.37
C HIS A 269 16.16 15.40 1.88
N VAL A 270 16.04 16.48 1.11
CA VAL A 270 15.82 16.43 -0.34
C VAL A 270 16.95 15.69 -1.04
N GLN A 271 18.22 16.07 -0.79
CA GLN A 271 19.38 15.42 -1.42
C GLN A 271 19.48 13.94 -1.06
N GLN A 272 19.19 13.57 0.19
CA GLN A 272 19.17 12.17 0.60
C GLN A 272 18.05 11.39 -0.11
N ALA A 273 16.83 11.93 -0.20
CA ALA A 273 15.75 11.29 -0.92
C ALA A 273 16.11 11.03 -2.39
N ILE A 274 16.69 12.04 -3.08
CA ILE A 274 17.19 11.92 -4.46
C ILE A 274 18.24 10.81 -4.58
N ALA A 275 19.23 10.80 -3.67
CA ALA A 275 20.31 9.81 -3.69
C ALA A 275 19.79 8.39 -3.45
N LYS A 276 18.81 8.20 -2.55
CA LYS A 276 18.23 6.87 -2.29
C LYS A 276 17.39 6.36 -3.45
N LEU A 277 16.73 7.26 -4.19
CA LEU A 277 15.98 6.90 -5.40
C LEU A 277 16.87 6.40 -6.55
N GLU A 278 18.19 6.50 -6.48
CA GLU A 278 19.11 5.96 -7.50
C GLU A 278 18.92 4.44 -7.72
N VAL A 279 18.57 3.68 -6.67
CA VAL A 279 18.30 2.25 -6.81
C VAL A 279 17.05 2.00 -7.65
N VAL A 280 16.03 2.84 -7.52
CA VAL A 280 14.81 2.79 -8.34
C VAL A 280 15.12 3.23 -9.77
N ASN A 281 15.92 4.29 -9.93
CA ASN A 281 16.41 4.73 -11.24
C ASN A 281 17.13 3.58 -11.97
N SER A 282 18.06 2.89 -11.28
CA SER A 282 18.80 1.74 -11.80
C SER A 282 17.86 0.61 -12.26
N MET A 283 16.79 0.34 -11.51
CA MET A 283 15.77 -0.64 -11.89
C MET A 283 15.03 -0.24 -13.17
N LEU A 284 14.61 1.02 -13.30
CA LEU A 284 13.87 1.51 -14.47
C LEU A 284 14.72 1.59 -15.75
N ILE A 285 16.04 1.71 -15.64
CA ILE A 285 16.95 1.71 -16.80
C ILE A 285 17.53 0.32 -17.11
N CYS A 286 17.24 -0.70 -16.30
CA CYS A 286 17.83 -2.03 -16.44
C CYS A 286 17.56 -2.66 -17.81
N GLU A 287 16.35 -2.48 -18.34
CA GLU A 287 15.97 -2.93 -19.69
C GLU A 287 16.15 -1.85 -20.77
N GLY A 288 16.52 -0.64 -20.36
CA GLY A 288 16.55 0.58 -21.15
C GLY A 288 17.83 1.38 -20.89
N GLY A 289 18.97 0.84 -21.32
CA GLY A 289 20.16 1.67 -21.53
C GLY A 289 19.85 2.78 -22.54
N PRO A 290 20.69 3.82 -22.64
CA PRO A 290 20.49 4.90 -23.60
C PRO A 290 20.35 4.43 -25.07
N ASP A 291 20.74 3.17 -25.38
CA ASP A 291 20.67 2.52 -26.69
C ASP A 291 20.09 1.07 -26.68
N SER A 292 19.23 0.69 -25.73
CA SER A 292 18.72 -0.70 -25.68
C SER A 292 17.62 -0.97 -26.70
N THR A 293 18.01 -1.63 -27.80
CA THR A 293 17.10 -2.37 -28.68
C THR A 293 16.73 -3.69 -27.99
N PRO A 294 15.47 -4.16 -27.98
CA PRO A 294 15.14 -5.41 -27.30
C PRO A 294 15.79 -6.58 -28.03
N THR A 295 16.78 -7.20 -27.39
CA THR A 295 17.30 -8.52 -27.78
C THR A 295 16.18 -9.54 -27.61
N GLN A 296 15.82 -10.20 -28.71
CA GLN A 296 14.85 -11.29 -28.76
C GLN A 296 15.17 -12.40 -27.74
N PRO A 297 14.17 -13.14 -27.23
CA PRO A 297 14.42 -14.29 -26.38
C PRO A 297 15.15 -15.37 -27.19
N ILE A 298 16.20 -15.94 -26.60
CA ILE A 298 16.94 -17.08 -27.16
C ILE A 298 16.00 -18.30 -27.14
N GLY A 299 15.33 -18.54 -28.27
CA GLY A 299 14.63 -19.78 -28.55
C GLY A 299 15.62 -20.83 -29.05
N SER A 300 15.76 -21.92 -28.30
CA SER A 300 16.32 -23.18 -28.78
C SER A 300 15.37 -23.81 -29.81
N SER A 301 15.85 -24.12 -31.01
CA SER A 301 15.57 -25.38 -31.73
C SER A 301 16.17 -25.36 -33.14
N ALA A 302 16.60 -26.55 -33.54
CA ALA A 302 17.43 -26.86 -34.69
C ALA A 302 16.75 -26.78 -36.06
N ASP A 303 17.63 -26.70 -37.07
CA ASP A 303 17.51 -27.18 -38.46
C ASP A 303 16.51 -26.48 -39.40
N THR A 304 17.01 -25.90 -40.49
CA THR A 304 16.76 -26.32 -41.90
C THR A 304 17.24 -25.24 -42.90
N THR A 305 17.92 -25.73 -43.94
CA THR A 305 18.48 -25.17 -45.19
C THR A 305 18.11 -23.78 -45.77
N LEU A 306 19.15 -23.20 -46.40
CA LEU A 306 19.29 -22.08 -47.36
C LEU A 306 18.20 -21.93 -48.45
N VAL A 307 17.77 -20.69 -48.78
CA VAL A 307 17.72 -20.11 -50.16
C VAL A 307 17.73 -18.56 -50.09
N ASP A 308 18.42 -17.94 -51.05
CA ASP A 308 18.65 -16.51 -51.26
C ASP A 308 17.57 -15.81 -52.11
N SER A 309 17.56 -14.47 -52.05
CA SER A 309 17.13 -13.48 -53.05
C SER A 309 15.72 -12.85 -53.02
N THR A 310 15.79 -11.53 -52.80
CA THR A 310 14.96 -10.43 -53.37
C THR A 310 13.55 -10.19 -52.86
N GLY A 311 13.40 -9.11 -52.08
CA GLY A 311 12.11 -8.48 -51.82
C GLY A 311 12.28 -7.20 -51.00
N GLY A 312 12.48 -6.07 -51.69
CA GLY A 312 12.51 -4.76 -51.05
C GLY A 312 11.18 -4.45 -50.39
N SER A 313 11.13 -4.51 -49.07
CA SER A 313 10.02 -3.98 -48.27
C SER A 313 10.54 -2.87 -47.38
N ARG A 314 10.10 -1.65 -47.71
CA ARG A 314 10.19 -0.47 -46.84
C ARG A 314 9.61 -0.85 -45.49
N ALA A 315 10.47 -1.03 -44.49
CA ALA A 315 10.06 -1.13 -43.10
C ALA A 315 9.44 0.23 -42.70
N THR A 316 8.12 0.30 -42.72
CA THR A 316 7.39 1.35 -42.03
C THR A 316 7.78 1.27 -40.55
N SER A 317 8.51 2.28 -40.09
CA SER A 317 8.75 2.53 -38.67
C SER A 317 7.39 2.73 -38.01
N VAL A 318 6.79 1.65 -37.54
CA VAL A 318 5.69 1.71 -36.58
C VAL A 318 6.32 2.30 -35.34
N SER A 319 5.96 3.55 -35.02
CA SER A 319 6.26 4.16 -33.74
C SER A 319 5.87 3.15 -32.66
N ARG A 320 6.88 2.49 -32.09
CA ARG A 320 6.67 1.54 -31.00
C ARG A 320 6.23 2.41 -29.84
N ALA A 321 4.92 2.46 -29.58
CA ALA A 321 4.36 3.13 -28.42
C ALA A 321 5.24 2.73 -27.23
N ARG A 322 5.89 3.72 -26.60
CA ARG A 322 6.76 3.47 -25.46
C ARG A 322 5.89 2.82 -24.39
N LYS A 323 6.08 1.52 -24.17
CA LYS A 323 5.43 0.84 -23.06
C LYS A 323 5.82 1.57 -21.77
N PRO A 324 4.86 1.85 -20.88
CA PRO A 324 5.16 2.46 -19.59
C PRO A 324 6.12 1.56 -18.79
N LEU A 325 7.00 2.20 -18.02
CA LEU A 325 8.09 1.55 -17.29
C LEU A 325 7.59 1.02 -15.94
N TRP A 326 6.74 -0.01 -15.95
CA TRP A 326 6.30 -0.68 -14.73
C TRP A 326 7.42 -1.54 -14.14
N PHE A 327 7.56 -1.59 -12.81
CA PHE A 327 8.66 -2.31 -12.18
C PHE A 327 8.64 -3.82 -12.47
N ALA A 328 7.45 -4.40 -12.59
CA ALA A 328 7.26 -5.80 -12.92
C ALA A 328 7.31 -6.08 -14.44
N GLY A 329 7.44 -5.04 -15.26
CA GLY A 329 7.13 -5.10 -16.68
C GLY A 329 5.64 -5.35 -16.93
N GLY A 330 5.30 -5.71 -18.18
CA GLY A 330 3.92 -5.96 -18.60
C GLY A 330 3.18 -4.71 -19.07
N ASP A 331 1.86 -4.81 -19.16
CA ASP A 331 1.00 -3.74 -19.69
C ASP A 331 0.36 -2.88 -18.57
N GLU A 332 0.27 -3.40 -17.34
CA GLU A 332 -0.30 -2.71 -16.17
C GLU A 332 0.71 -2.58 -15.02
N PRO A 333 0.62 -1.52 -14.19
CA PRO A 333 1.38 -1.42 -12.96
C PRO A 333 0.89 -2.45 -11.94
N THR A 334 1.77 -2.81 -11.00
CA THR A 334 1.50 -3.82 -9.97
C THR A 334 1.60 -3.23 -8.57
N HIS A 335 1.37 -4.05 -7.54
CA HIS A 335 1.60 -3.63 -6.14
C HIS A 335 3.01 -3.09 -5.92
N ALA A 336 4.00 -3.56 -6.68
CA ALA A 336 5.38 -3.07 -6.63
C ALA A 336 5.46 -1.57 -6.99
N ASP A 337 4.71 -1.13 -7.98
CA ASP A 337 4.62 0.28 -8.36
C ASP A 337 3.84 1.07 -7.29
N PHE A 338 2.73 0.52 -6.81
CA PHE A 338 1.82 1.21 -5.90
C PHE A 338 2.45 1.52 -4.54
N VAL A 339 3.26 0.61 -3.99
CA VAL A 339 3.94 0.82 -2.71
C VAL A 339 4.92 1.99 -2.77
N LEU A 340 5.58 2.20 -3.92
CA LEU A 340 6.48 3.35 -4.09
C LEU A 340 5.71 4.62 -4.45
N PHE A 341 4.69 4.50 -5.30
CA PHE A 341 3.89 5.64 -5.75
C PHE A 341 3.12 6.30 -4.59
N GLY A 342 2.71 5.52 -3.59
CA GLY A 342 2.18 6.06 -2.34
C GLY A 342 3.13 7.07 -1.67
N TRP A 343 4.46 6.82 -1.70
CA TRP A 343 5.45 7.76 -1.16
C TRP A 343 5.63 9.01 -2.02
N TYR A 344 5.47 8.89 -3.35
CA TYR A 344 5.39 10.06 -4.23
C TYR A 344 4.23 10.97 -3.83
N VAL A 345 3.02 10.42 -3.71
CA VAL A 345 1.84 11.19 -3.30
C VAL A 345 2.03 11.79 -1.90
N PHE A 346 2.55 11.03 -0.93
CA PHE A 346 2.82 11.58 0.40
C PHE A 346 3.84 12.74 0.35
N THR A 347 4.83 12.69 -0.55
CA THR A 347 5.80 13.79 -0.74
C THR A 347 5.12 15.08 -1.20
N ARG A 348 4.01 14.99 -1.96
CA ARG A 348 3.28 16.17 -2.45
C ARG A 348 2.78 17.07 -1.34
N ALA A 349 2.55 16.54 -0.14
CA ALA A 349 2.26 17.36 1.05
C ALA A 349 3.41 18.32 1.41
N ALA A 350 4.66 18.06 1.02
CA ALA A 350 5.77 19.00 1.19
C ALA A 350 5.71 20.21 0.22
N GLY A 351 4.77 20.20 -0.72
CA GLY A 351 4.58 21.22 -1.75
C GLY A 351 5.21 20.85 -3.09
N GLU A 352 4.73 21.50 -4.16
CA GLU A 352 5.11 21.22 -5.56
C GLU A 352 6.62 21.31 -5.78
N ARG A 353 7.26 22.36 -5.25
CA ARG A 353 8.70 22.57 -5.43
C ARG A 353 9.54 21.39 -4.90
N VAL A 354 9.32 21.00 -3.64
CA VAL A 354 10.07 19.92 -2.99
C VAL A 354 9.80 18.59 -3.69
N THR A 355 8.55 18.35 -4.08
CA THR A 355 8.15 17.15 -4.81
C THR A 355 8.88 17.05 -6.14
N ASN A 356 8.89 18.14 -6.92
CA ASN A 356 9.56 18.17 -8.21
C ASN A 356 11.06 18.01 -8.06
N GLU A 357 11.70 18.66 -7.08
CA GLU A 357 13.12 18.49 -6.80
C GLU A 357 13.49 17.02 -6.53
N ILE A 358 12.67 16.27 -5.78
CA ILE A 358 12.95 14.86 -5.47
C ILE A 358 12.64 13.94 -6.65
N TRP A 359 11.41 14.00 -7.17
CA TRP A 359 10.87 12.97 -8.06
C TRP A 359 11.14 13.21 -9.54
N THR A 360 11.67 14.40 -9.90
CA THR A 360 12.10 14.69 -11.28
C THR A 360 13.63 14.71 -11.45
N ALA A 361 14.39 14.52 -10.36
CA ALA A 361 15.86 14.46 -10.40
C ALA A 361 16.38 13.37 -11.34
N HIS A 362 15.68 12.23 -11.39
CA HIS A 362 15.96 11.11 -12.28
C HIS A 362 14.91 11.05 -13.39
N LYS A 363 15.33 11.23 -14.65
CA LYS A 363 14.41 11.25 -15.81
C LYS A 363 13.53 9.98 -15.94
N PRO A 364 14.03 8.75 -15.69
CA PRO A 364 13.20 7.55 -15.72
C PRO A 364 12.12 7.55 -14.64
N ILE A 365 12.45 8.01 -13.43
CA ILE A 365 11.49 8.14 -12.33
C ILE A 365 10.42 9.18 -12.67
N ALA A 366 10.81 10.33 -13.23
CA ALA A 366 9.87 11.35 -13.67
C ALA A 366 8.83 10.78 -14.65
N LYS A 367 9.29 10.03 -15.66
CA LYS A 367 8.40 9.37 -16.63
C LYS A 367 7.52 8.30 -16.00
N TRP A 368 8.04 7.55 -15.03
CA TRP A 368 7.25 6.56 -14.29
C TRP A 368 6.16 7.24 -13.44
N VAL A 369 6.47 8.38 -12.79
CA VAL A 369 5.49 9.20 -12.08
C VAL A 369 4.40 9.70 -13.02
N ASP A 370 4.77 10.27 -14.17
CA ASP A 370 3.81 10.75 -15.18
C ASP A 370 2.89 9.61 -15.65
N ALA A 371 3.47 8.44 -15.94
CA ALA A 371 2.71 7.25 -16.34
C ALA A 371 1.76 6.76 -15.22
N MET A 372 2.21 6.76 -13.96
CA MET A 372 1.37 6.41 -12.81
C MET A 372 0.21 7.39 -12.64
N LEU A 373 0.44 8.70 -12.79
CA LEU A 373 -0.61 9.73 -12.71
C LEU A 373 -1.63 9.56 -13.83
N GLU A 374 -1.17 9.33 -15.06
CA GLU A 374 -2.02 9.05 -16.22
C GLU A 374 -2.86 7.78 -15.98
N TRP A 375 -2.23 6.70 -15.52
CA TRP A 375 -2.91 5.44 -15.21
C TRP A 375 -3.96 5.60 -14.11
N CYS A 376 -3.65 6.35 -13.05
CA CYS A 376 -4.59 6.64 -11.96
C CYS A 376 -5.86 7.32 -12.49
N GLY A 377 -5.73 8.22 -13.47
CA GLY A 377 -6.84 8.97 -14.06
C GLY A 377 -7.51 9.86 -13.02
N ASP A 378 -8.85 9.79 -12.92
CA ASP A 378 -9.62 10.65 -12.02
C ASP A 378 -9.28 10.49 -10.54
N LEU A 379 -8.75 9.34 -10.10
CA LEU A 379 -8.28 9.16 -8.73
C LEU A 379 -7.11 10.10 -8.38
N ALA A 380 -6.31 10.51 -9.36
CA ALA A 380 -5.19 11.40 -9.12
C ALA A 380 -5.62 12.79 -8.62
N LYS A 381 -6.88 13.17 -8.84
CA LYS A 381 -7.47 14.43 -8.35
C LYS A 381 -7.64 14.45 -6.83
N ASP A 382 -7.77 13.28 -6.20
CA ASP A 382 -7.87 13.14 -4.75
C ASP A 382 -6.49 13.17 -4.07
N PHE A 383 -5.39 12.99 -4.82
CA PHE A 383 -4.03 12.97 -4.28
C PHE A 383 -3.54 14.40 -4.02
N VAL A 384 -3.13 14.67 -2.76
CA VAL A 384 -2.64 15.99 -2.28
C VAL A 384 -1.53 16.54 -3.13
#